data_AF-A0A930ASY5-F1
#
_entry.id   AF-A0A930ASY5-F1
#
_cell.length_a   1.000
_cell.length_b   1.000
_cell.length_c   1.000
_cell.angle_alpha   90.00
_cell.angle_beta   90.00
_cell.angle_gamma   90.00
#
_symmetry.space_group_name_H-M   'P 1'
#
loop_
_entity.id
_entity.type
_entity.pdbx_description
1 polymer ?
#
loop_
_entity_poly.entity_id
_entity_poly.type
_entity_poly.pdbx_seq_one_letter_code
_entity_poly.pdbx_strand_id
1 'polypeptide(L)' 'YILRFPRGKESITGIAYNPWSFRFIGIEEAKKVYDSGLTLEEYYKVND' A
#
# COMPACT_ATOMS: atom_id res chain seq x y z
N TYR A 1 0.55 -2.53 -10.36
CA TYR A 1 -0.57 -2.48 -9.40
C TYR A 1 -0.04 -2.90 -8.04
N ILE A 2 -0.56 -2.34 -6.95
CA ILE A 2 -0.21 -2.72 -5.58
C ILE A 2 -1.47 -3.13 -4.79
N LEU A 3 -1.33 -4.07 -3.85
CA LEU A 3 -2.39 -4.39 -2.90
C LEU A 3 -2.51 -3.22 -1.91
N ARG A 4 -3.64 -2.53 -1.92
CA ARG A 4 -3.82 -1.28 -1.16
C ARG A 4 -4.05 -1.51 0.32
N PHE A 5 -4.70 -2.62 0.69
CA PHE A 5 -5.06 -2.96 2.06
C PHE A 5 -4.57 -4.37 2.41
N PRO A 6 -3.26 -4.53 2.66
CA PRO A 6 -2.67 -5.81 3.06
C PRO A 6 -3.02 -6.18 4.52
N ARG A 7 -2.98 -7.48 4.81
CA ARG A 7 -3.28 -8.02 6.15
C ARG A 7 -2.18 -7.61 7.13
N GLY A 8 -2.55 -7.20 8.34
CA GLY A 8 -1.62 -6.80 9.39
C GLY A 8 -1.12 -5.36 9.28
N LYS A 9 -1.68 -4.56 8.37
CA LYS A 9 -1.37 -3.13 8.17
C LYS A 9 -2.58 -2.23 8.44
N GLU A 10 -3.64 -2.76 9.06
CA GLU A 10 -4.90 -2.08 9.32
C GLU A 10 -4.72 -0.84 10.21
N SER A 11 -3.78 -0.89 11.15
CA SER A 11 -3.44 0.25 12.01
C SER A 11 -2.75 1.39 11.28
N ILE A 12 -2.22 1.14 10.08
CA ILE A 12 -1.53 2.12 9.23
C ILE A 12 -2.48 2.64 8.16
N THR A 13 -3.20 1.75 7.49
CA THR A 13 -4.10 2.11 6.39
C THR A 13 -5.47 2.61 6.86
N GLY A 14 -5.81 2.38 8.13
CA GLY A 14 -7.14 2.65 8.70
C GLY A 14 -8.25 1.74 8.13
N ILE A 15 -7.91 0.79 7.25
CA ILE A 15 -8.87 -0.04 6.50
C ILE A 15 -8.50 -1.50 6.68
N ALA A 16 -9.51 -2.32 6.98
CA ALA A 16 -9.37 -3.77 7.13
C ALA A 16 -8.80 -4.43 5.86
N TYR A 17 -8.09 -5.54 6.03
CA TYR A 17 -7.58 -6.36 4.93
C TYR A 17 -8.62 -6.58 3.82
N ASN A 18 -8.27 -6.22 2.59
CA ASN A 18 -9.11 -6.43 1.42
C ASN A 18 -8.27 -6.96 0.25
N PRO A 19 -8.31 -8.29 -0.05
CA PRO A 19 -7.50 -8.92 -1.08
C PRO A 19 -7.82 -8.46 -2.51
N TRP A 20 -8.96 -7.80 -2.71
CA TRP A 20 -9.43 -7.36 -4.03
C TRP A 20 -9.08 -5.90 -4.33
N SER A 21 -8.61 -5.16 -3.32
CA SER A 21 -8.32 -3.74 -3.47
C SER A 21 -6.92 -3.52 -4.03
N PHE A 22 -6.84 -3.47 -5.36
CA PHE A 22 -5.62 -3.09 -6.06
C PHE A 22 -5.68 -1.65 -6.53
N ARG A 23 -4.56 -0.94 -6.40
CA ARG A 23 -4.41 0.43 -6.89
C ARG A 23 -3.33 0.49 -7.95
N PHE A 24 -3.62 1.18 -9.05
CA PHE A 24 -2.62 1.58 -10.02
C PHE A 24 -2.01 2.91 -9.60
N ILE A 25 -0.67 2.97 -9.58
CA ILE A 25 0.10 4.16 -9.19
C ILE A 25 1.22 4.45 -10.20
N GLY A 26 1.17 3.86 -11.40
CA GLY A 26 2.28 3.83 -12.35
C GLY A 26 3.13 2.54 -12.23
N ILE A 27 3.85 2.20 -13.29
CA ILE A 27 4.64 0.96 -13.37
C ILE A 27 5.88 1.04 -12.48
N GLU A 28 6.71 2.06 -12.67
CA GLU A 28 7.97 2.24 -11.92
C GLU A 28 7.71 2.43 -10.43
N GLU A 29 6.69 3.22 -10.11
CA GLU A 29 6.32 3.50 -8.73
C GLU A 29 5.75 2.27 -8.03
N ALA A 30 4.88 1.50 -8.70
CA ALA A 30 4.39 0.24 -8.17
C ALA A 30 5.52 -0.75 -7.87
N LYS A 31 6.57 -0.76 -8.71
CA LYS A 31 7.76 -1.58 -8.46
C LYS A 31 8.52 -1.13 -7.21
N LYS A 32 8.80 0.16 -7.07
CA LYS A 32 9.50 0.70 -5.89
C LYS A 32 8.74 0.43 -4.58
N VAL A 33 7.43 0.66 -4.58
CA VAL A 33 6.58 0.38 -3.41
C VAL A 33 6.58 -1.11 -3.10
N TYR A 34 6.38 -1.97 -4.10
CA TYR A 34 6.39 -3.41 -3.90
C TYR A 34 7.73 -3.92 -3.32
N ASP A 35 8.85 -3.49 -3.91
CA ASP A 35 10.20 -3.89 -3.48
C ASP A 35 10.52 -3.39 -2.05
N SER A 36 9.91 -2.29 -1.61
CA SER A 36 10.09 -1.76 -0.25
C SER A 36 9.36 -2.56 0.84
N GLY A 37 8.31 -3.32 0.47
CA GLY A 37 7.44 -4.02 1.43
C GLY A 37 6.55 -3.11 2.28
N LEU A 38 6.49 -1.81 1.96
CA LEU A 38 5.72 -0.80 2.69
C LEU A 38 4.32 -0.61 2.10
N THR A 39 3.39 -0.07 2.90
CA THR A 39 2.14 0.51 2.38
C THR A 39 2.40 1.87 1.74
N LEU A 40 1.38 2.45 1.10
CA LEU A 40 1.51 3.79 0.51
C LEU A 40 1.76 4.88 1.55
N GLU A 41 1.08 4.78 2.70
CA GLU A 41 1.23 5.71 3.83
C GLU A 41 2.67 5.70 4.33
N GLU A 42 3.21 4.49 4.58
CA GLU A 42 4.60 4.30 5.00
C GLU A 42 5.60 4.80 3.94
N TYR A 43 5.35 4.51 2.67
CA TYR A 43 6.24 4.86 1.57
C TYR A 43 6.30 6.38 1.32
N TYR A 44 5.15 7.05 1.30
CA TYR A 44 5.06 8.49 1.07
C TYR A 44 5.20 9.31 2.36
N LYS A 45 5.33 8.67 3.52
CA LYS A 45 5.38 9.30 4.84
C LYS A 45 4.19 10.25 5.08
N VAL A 46 3.04 9.87 4.53
CA VAL A 46 1.78 10.58 4.78
C VAL A 46 1.24 10.01 6.07
N ASN A 47 1.40 10.78 7.14
CA ASN A 47 0.60 10.63 8.34
C ASN A 47 -0.70 11.41 8.12
N ASP A 48 -1.84 10.80 8.38
CA ASP A 48 -3.03 11.56 8.82
C ASP A 48 -2.83 11.97 10.29
#